data_AF-A0A212CRD7-F1
#
_entry.id   AF-A0A212CRD7-F1
#
_cell.length_a   1.000
_cell.length_b   1.000
_cell.length_c   1.000
_cell.angle_alpha   90.00
_cell.angle_beta   90.00
_cell.angle_gamma   90.00
#
_symmetry.space_group_name_H-M   'P 1'
#
loop_
_entity.id
_entity.type
_entity.pdbx_description
1 polymer ?
#
loop_
_entity_poly.entity_id
_entity_poly.type
_entity_poly.pdbx_seq_one_letter_code
_entity_poly.pdbx_strand_id
1 'polypeptide(L)'
;MRHVTAWKHSSTSPSQDPKYSTEQNSEFSEGFPARYWLPAFFFPQAFLITVLQDYGRSQGISTDALTFTHHVISDTTDVKDKEFSIIIQKKLNIVRRAFKGTDPTHVGVHVFGLFIEGARWNHKEKVLEDSLPCEICCDFPEIYFLPTKISTERSNASKQTEPELYTFECPVYQTPERSGILTAAGLSSNFLTSVYLSTKKPPSHWITMQVALLCEENEK
;
A
#
# COMPACT_ATOMS: atom_id res chain seq x y z
N MET A 1 59.02 5.86 -38.70
CA MET A 1 59.39 4.43 -38.73
C MET A 1 58.13 3.60 -38.91
N ARG A 2 57.99 2.94 -40.07
CA ARG A 2 57.05 1.82 -40.29
C ARG A 2 57.63 0.57 -39.61
N HIS A 3 56.80 -0.36 -39.17
CA HIS A 3 56.87 -1.74 -39.66
C HIS A 3 55.54 -2.48 -39.41
N VAL A 4 55.07 -3.09 -40.48
CA VAL A 4 53.94 -4.04 -40.57
C VAL A 4 54.49 -5.45 -40.38
N THR A 5 53.70 -6.38 -39.82
CA THR A 5 53.74 -7.78 -40.23
C THR A 5 52.40 -8.49 -39.98
N ALA A 6 51.85 -9.03 -41.07
CA ALA A 6 50.85 -10.11 -41.17
C ALA A 6 51.52 -11.46 -40.78
N TRP A 7 50.91 -12.62 -40.51
CA TRP A 7 49.65 -13.30 -40.84
C TRP A 7 49.62 -14.67 -40.08
N LYS A 8 48.45 -15.26 -39.81
CA LYS A 8 47.95 -16.59 -40.29
C LYS A 8 46.91 -17.24 -39.35
N HIS A 9 45.82 -17.71 -39.97
CA HIS A 9 44.87 -18.68 -39.40
C HIS A 9 45.43 -20.12 -39.43
N SER A 10 45.04 -20.94 -38.45
CA SER A 10 44.88 -22.39 -38.62
C SER A 10 43.76 -22.91 -37.71
N SER A 11 42.78 -23.58 -38.32
CA SER A 11 41.64 -24.23 -37.67
C SER A 11 42.01 -25.65 -37.23
N THR A 12 41.58 -26.10 -36.05
CA THR A 12 41.30 -27.52 -35.76
C THR A 12 40.36 -27.61 -34.54
N SER A 13 39.21 -28.26 -34.71
CA SER A 13 38.41 -28.90 -33.65
C SER A 13 38.63 -30.42 -33.80
N PRO A 14 38.43 -31.29 -32.78
CA PRO A 14 37.11 -31.51 -32.18
C PRO A 14 37.08 -31.87 -30.67
N SER A 15 35.88 -31.68 -30.10
CA SER A 15 35.26 -32.44 -29.01
C SER A 15 36.07 -32.76 -27.74
N GLN A 16 35.68 -32.15 -26.61
CA GLN A 16 35.33 -32.89 -25.39
C GLN A 16 34.27 -32.09 -24.60
N ASP A 17 33.13 -32.72 -24.35
CA ASP A 17 32.12 -32.25 -23.39
C ASP A 17 32.69 -32.31 -21.96
N PRO A 18 32.32 -31.34 -21.11
CA PRO A 18 31.90 -31.68 -19.78
C PRO A 18 30.44 -31.26 -19.61
N LYS A 19 29.62 -32.26 -19.28
CA LYS A 19 28.26 -32.09 -18.74
C LYS A 19 28.30 -31.11 -17.58
N TYR A 20 27.99 -29.85 -17.85
CA TYR A 20 27.52 -28.94 -16.82
C TYR A 20 26.02 -29.24 -16.68
N SER A 21 25.67 -29.94 -15.62
CA SER A 21 24.31 -29.97 -15.12
C SER A 21 23.85 -28.53 -14.97
N THR A 22 22.98 -28.09 -15.87
CA THR A 22 22.17 -26.89 -15.68
C THR A 22 21.25 -27.18 -14.53
N GLU A 23 21.74 -27.02 -13.30
CA GLU A 23 20.87 -26.60 -12.21
C GLU A 23 20.38 -25.21 -12.64
N GLN A 24 19.18 -25.20 -13.23
CA GLN A 24 18.36 -24.00 -13.22
C GLN A 24 18.08 -23.71 -11.74
N ASN A 25 19.01 -23.04 -11.07
CA ASN A 25 18.62 -22.05 -10.08
C ASN A 25 17.84 -21.01 -10.89
N SER A 26 16.54 -21.27 -11.06
CA SER A 26 15.59 -20.21 -11.34
C SER A 26 15.73 -19.26 -10.16
N GLU A 27 16.63 -18.28 -10.31
CA GLU A 27 16.68 -17.11 -9.46
C GLU A 27 15.24 -16.71 -9.21
N PHE A 28 14.85 -16.71 -7.93
CA PHE A 28 13.57 -16.23 -7.45
C PHE A 28 13.41 -14.80 -7.98
N SER A 29 12.88 -14.68 -9.19
CA SER A 29 12.31 -13.46 -9.72
C SER A 29 10.94 -13.29 -9.06
N GLU A 30 10.91 -13.49 -7.74
CA GLU A 30 9.74 -13.27 -6.93
C GLU A 30 9.67 -11.76 -6.78
N GLY A 31 8.93 -11.14 -7.70
CA GLY A 31 8.69 -9.71 -7.69
C GLY A 31 8.19 -9.27 -6.31
N PHE A 32 8.42 -8.00 -5.97
CA PHE A 32 7.97 -7.45 -4.70
C PHE A 32 6.47 -7.76 -4.48
N PRO A 33 6.08 -8.11 -3.24
CA PRO A 33 4.67 -8.34 -2.94
C PRO A 33 3.87 -7.07 -3.26
N ALA A 34 2.66 -7.19 -3.79
CA ALA A 34 1.83 -6.00 -4.00
C ALA A 34 0.99 -5.64 -2.77
N ARG A 35 0.93 -6.53 -1.76
CA ARG A 35 0.12 -6.39 -0.55
C ARG A 35 1.02 -6.33 0.68
N TYR A 36 0.79 -5.32 1.50
CA TYR A 36 1.64 -4.99 2.64
C TYR A 36 0.79 -4.82 3.90
N TRP A 37 1.18 -5.55 4.96
CA TRP A 37 0.66 -5.32 6.29
C TRP A 37 1.39 -4.11 6.86
N LEU A 38 0.82 -2.91 6.72
CA LEU A 38 1.49 -1.66 7.11
C LEU A 38 1.94 -1.63 8.58
N PRO A 39 1.17 -2.15 9.55
CA PRO A 39 1.62 -2.31 10.94
C PRO A 39 2.90 -3.13 11.14
N ALA A 40 3.27 -4.00 10.19
CA ALA A 40 4.46 -4.84 10.32
C ALA A 40 5.77 -4.07 10.11
N PHE A 41 5.71 -2.83 9.63
CA PHE A 41 6.89 -2.01 9.38
C PHE A 41 7.32 -1.26 10.63
N PHE A 42 8.63 -1.27 10.92
CA PHE A 42 9.21 -0.40 11.95
C PHE A 42 9.11 1.09 11.58
N PHE A 43 9.22 1.40 10.28
CA PHE A 43 9.12 2.76 9.74
C PHE A 43 8.17 2.81 8.53
N PRO A 44 6.85 2.73 8.75
CA PRO A 44 5.86 2.68 7.66
C PRO A 44 5.92 3.90 6.74
N GLN A 45 6.25 5.07 7.29
CA GLN A 45 6.38 6.30 6.51
C GLN A 45 7.51 6.22 5.47
N ALA A 46 8.65 5.63 5.83
CA ALA A 46 9.77 5.45 4.91
C ALA A 46 9.39 4.53 3.75
N PHE A 47 8.59 3.49 4.03
CA PHE A 47 8.02 2.62 3.00
C PHE A 47 7.12 3.41 2.03
N LEU A 48 6.17 4.19 2.53
CA LEU A 48 5.28 5.00 1.68
C LEU A 48 6.05 6.02 0.83
N ILE A 49 7.05 6.70 1.41
CA ILE A 49 7.93 7.61 0.67
C ILE A 49 8.69 6.86 -0.42
N THR A 50 9.18 5.65 -0.14
CA THR A 50 9.92 4.84 -1.11
C THR A 50 9.04 4.48 -2.31
N VAL A 51 7.75 4.16 -2.09
CA VAL A 51 6.80 3.89 -3.18
C VAL A 51 6.62 5.13 -4.07
N LEU A 52 6.48 6.32 -3.49
CA LEU A 52 6.40 7.57 -4.27
C LEU A 52 7.69 7.87 -5.03
N GLN A 53 8.85 7.63 -4.40
CA GLN A 53 10.15 7.84 -5.03
C GLN A 53 10.38 6.90 -6.21
N ASP A 54 10.01 5.63 -6.08
CA ASP A 54 10.14 4.64 -7.15
C ASP A 54 9.27 5.02 -8.35
N TYR A 55 8.01 5.36 -8.09
CA TYR A 55 7.10 5.87 -9.11
C TYR A 55 7.64 7.15 -9.76
N GLY A 56 8.08 8.13 -8.97
CA GLY A 56 8.65 9.38 -9.44
C GLY A 56 9.87 9.18 -10.33
N ARG A 57 10.79 8.29 -9.95
CA ARG A 57 11.96 7.92 -10.78
C ARG A 57 11.54 7.27 -12.10
N SER A 58 10.57 6.37 -12.08
CA SER A 58 10.07 5.70 -13.30
C SER A 58 9.41 6.67 -14.29
N GLN A 59 8.82 7.76 -13.79
CA GLN A 59 8.09 8.75 -14.59
C GLN A 59 8.85 10.08 -14.80
N GLY A 60 10.03 10.24 -14.20
CA GLY A 60 10.79 11.50 -14.25
C GLY A 60 10.11 12.67 -13.51
N ILE A 61 9.36 12.40 -12.44
CA ILE A 61 8.64 13.39 -11.64
C ILE A 61 9.32 13.52 -10.27
N SER A 62 9.47 14.75 -9.77
CA SER A 62 9.95 14.96 -8.40
C SER A 62 8.97 14.38 -7.38
N THR A 63 9.48 13.74 -6.33
CA THR A 63 8.68 13.17 -5.23
C THR A 63 7.77 14.21 -4.58
N ASP A 64 8.20 15.48 -4.51
CA ASP A 64 7.43 16.57 -3.90
C ASP A 64 6.16 16.92 -4.69
N ALA A 65 6.08 16.50 -5.96
CA ALA A 65 4.91 16.69 -6.82
C ALA A 65 3.97 15.47 -6.80
N LEU A 66 4.23 14.48 -5.96
CA LEU A 66 3.49 13.23 -5.89
C LEU A 66 2.75 13.08 -4.56
N THR A 67 1.60 12.43 -4.62
CA THR A 67 0.80 12.02 -3.47
C THR A 67 0.12 10.68 -3.77
N PHE A 68 -0.68 10.16 -2.84
CA PHE A 68 -1.48 8.97 -3.05
C PHE A 68 -2.94 9.32 -3.29
N THR A 69 -3.53 8.65 -4.28
CA THR A 69 -4.98 8.47 -4.37
C THR A 69 -5.35 7.13 -3.75
N HIS A 70 -6.41 7.10 -2.94
CA HIS A 70 -6.79 5.95 -2.13
C HIS A 70 -8.07 5.32 -2.65
N HIS A 71 -8.09 4.00 -2.75
CA HIS A 71 -9.29 3.24 -3.10
C HIS A 71 -9.49 2.12 -2.07
N VAL A 72 -10.58 2.18 -1.32
CA VAL A 72 -10.95 1.12 -0.38
C VAL A 72 -11.44 -0.10 -1.17
N ILE A 73 -10.77 -1.22 -0.99
CA ILE A 73 -11.08 -2.48 -1.67
C ILE A 73 -12.15 -3.20 -0.85
N SER A 74 -13.32 -3.41 -1.44
CA SER A 74 -14.35 -4.24 -0.83
C SER A 74 -13.88 -5.68 -0.82
N ASP A 75 -13.92 -6.34 0.35
CA ASP A 75 -13.66 -7.77 0.49
C ASP A 75 -14.67 -8.57 -0.36
N THR A 76 -14.31 -8.88 -1.61
CA THR A 76 -14.95 -9.92 -2.41
C THR A 76 -14.34 -11.28 -2.06
N THR A 77 -14.10 -11.53 -0.77
CA THR A 77 -13.75 -12.86 -0.31
C THR A 77 -14.93 -13.76 -0.60
N ASP A 78 -14.77 -14.57 -1.65
CA ASP A 78 -15.64 -15.68 -2.00
C ASP A 78 -16.14 -16.35 -0.72
N VAL A 79 -17.46 -16.50 -0.64
CA VAL A 79 -18.25 -16.98 0.51
C VAL A 79 -17.79 -18.34 1.07
N LYS A 80 -16.80 -18.99 0.45
CA LYS A 80 -16.32 -20.34 0.79
C LYS A 80 -15.23 -20.40 1.87
N ASP A 81 -14.52 -19.32 2.18
CA ASP A 81 -13.37 -19.37 3.11
C ASP A 81 -13.71 -19.05 4.58
N LYS A 82 -14.98 -18.74 4.88
CA LYS A 82 -15.42 -18.22 6.19
C LYS A 82 -15.52 -19.27 7.30
N GLU A 83 -15.65 -20.56 6.98
CA GLU A 83 -16.03 -21.56 7.99
C GLU A 83 -14.85 -22.28 8.68
N PHE A 84 -13.65 -22.24 8.11
CA PHE A 84 -12.49 -22.97 8.66
C PHE A 84 -11.56 -22.12 9.56
N SER A 85 -11.83 -20.82 9.74
CA SER A 85 -10.75 -19.82 9.91
C SER A 85 -10.63 -19.06 11.23
N ILE A 86 -11.15 -19.56 12.36
CA ILE A 86 -11.44 -18.64 13.46
C ILE A 86 -10.23 -18.25 14.34
N ILE A 87 -9.17 -19.07 14.52
CA ILE A 87 -8.01 -18.64 15.36
C ILE A 87 -6.63 -19.01 14.77
N ILE A 88 -6.44 -20.21 14.21
CA ILE A 88 -5.16 -20.61 13.59
C ILE A 88 -4.94 -19.93 12.21
N GLN A 89 -6.01 -19.50 11.53
CA GLN A 89 -5.93 -18.90 10.20
C GLN A 89 -5.43 -17.46 10.18
N LYS A 90 -5.60 -16.63 11.22
CA LYS A 90 -5.29 -15.18 11.10
C LYS A 90 -3.84 -14.93 10.68
N LYS A 91 -2.86 -15.61 11.29
CA LYS A 91 -1.43 -15.47 10.95
C LYS A 91 -1.08 -16.08 9.58
N LEU A 92 -1.64 -17.25 9.24
CA LEU A 92 -1.48 -17.88 7.93
C LEU A 92 -2.12 -17.05 6.79
N ASN A 93 -3.24 -16.40 7.07
CA ASN A 93 -3.95 -15.52 6.14
C ASN A 93 -3.17 -14.23 5.89
N ILE A 94 -2.52 -13.66 6.91
CA ILE A 94 -1.64 -12.49 6.73
C ILE A 94 -0.49 -12.82 5.78
N VAL A 95 0.22 -13.93 6.01
CA VAL A 95 1.33 -14.36 5.15
C VAL A 95 0.82 -14.65 3.74
N ARG A 96 -0.25 -15.44 3.59
CA ARG A 96 -0.84 -15.77 2.29
C ARG A 96 -1.32 -14.52 1.53
N ARG A 97 -1.84 -13.51 2.24
CA ARG A 97 -2.28 -12.24 1.67
C ARG A 97 -1.09 -11.40 1.20
N ALA A 98 -0.04 -11.29 2.00
CA ALA A 98 1.17 -10.55 1.64
C ALA A 98 1.85 -11.12 0.39
N PHE A 99 1.94 -12.45 0.27
CA PHE A 99 2.58 -13.14 -0.86
C PHE A 99 1.62 -13.59 -1.96
N LYS A 100 0.38 -13.08 -1.98
CA LYS A 100 -0.52 -13.35 -3.11
C LYS A 100 0.00 -12.61 -4.34
N GLY A 101 0.62 -13.37 -5.24
CA GLY A 101 1.19 -12.88 -6.50
C GLY A 101 0.24 -11.92 -7.20
N THR A 102 0.81 -10.80 -7.65
CA THR A 102 0.09 -9.70 -8.28
C THR A 102 0.81 -9.34 -9.57
N ASP A 103 0.08 -8.83 -10.55
CA ASP A 103 0.63 -8.54 -11.88
C ASP A 103 1.82 -7.55 -11.75
N PRO A 104 2.98 -7.84 -12.37
CA PRO A 104 4.14 -6.94 -12.34
C PRO A 104 3.87 -5.55 -12.94
N THR A 105 2.71 -5.32 -13.57
CA THR A 105 2.31 -4.03 -14.14
C THR A 105 1.62 -3.07 -13.14
N HIS A 106 1.36 -3.49 -11.90
CA HIS A 106 0.70 -2.62 -10.93
C HIS A 106 1.62 -1.49 -10.43
N VAL A 107 1.13 -0.25 -10.54
CA VAL A 107 1.88 0.99 -10.26
C VAL A 107 1.84 1.40 -8.77
N GLY A 108 0.97 0.80 -7.98
CA GLY A 108 0.70 1.16 -6.59
C GLY A 108 0.78 -0.03 -5.64
N VAL A 109 0.50 0.21 -4.36
CA VAL A 109 0.60 -0.80 -3.30
C VAL A 109 -0.74 -0.99 -2.58
N HIS A 110 -1.06 -2.22 -2.24
CA HIS A 110 -2.18 -2.56 -1.39
C HIS A 110 -1.73 -2.59 0.07
N VAL A 111 -2.43 -1.86 0.92
CA VAL A 111 -2.16 -1.75 2.36
C VAL A 111 -3.33 -2.37 3.12
N PHE A 112 -3.02 -3.23 4.09
CA PHE A 112 -4.03 -3.86 4.95
C PHE A 112 -3.60 -3.90 6.42
N GLY A 113 -4.55 -4.31 7.28
CA GLY A 113 -4.36 -4.48 8.71
C GLY A 113 -4.46 -3.18 9.51
N LEU A 114 -5.11 -2.17 8.96
CA LEU A 114 -5.45 -0.96 9.68
C LEU A 114 -6.74 -1.16 10.46
N PHE A 115 -6.90 -0.40 11.54
CA PHE A 115 -8.13 -0.27 12.30
C PHE A 115 -8.69 1.13 12.12
N ILE A 116 -9.99 1.33 12.35
CA ILE A 116 -10.62 2.65 12.40
C ILE A 116 -11.23 2.89 13.78
N GLU A 117 -10.88 4.02 14.37
CA GLU A 117 -11.39 4.49 15.66
C GLU A 117 -12.39 5.64 15.46
N GLY A 118 -13.48 5.63 16.22
CA GLY A 118 -14.49 6.71 16.21
C GLY A 118 -15.46 6.69 15.01
N ALA A 119 -15.32 5.74 14.10
CA ALA A 119 -16.23 5.50 12.99
C ALA A 119 -16.18 4.02 12.55
N ARG A 120 -17.02 3.66 11.58
CA ARG A 120 -16.98 2.37 10.87
C ARG A 120 -17.04 2.57 9.36
N TRP A 121 -16.55 1.59 8.61
CA TRP A 121 -16.70 1.56 7.15
C TRP A 121 -17.94 0.77 6.73
N ASN A 122 -18.86 1.40 6.00
CA ASN A 122 -19.96 0.70 5.34
C ASN A 122 -19.48 0.09 4.02
N HIS A 123 -19.29 -1.23 4.00
CA HIS A 123 -18.83 -1.98 2.84
C HIS A 123 -19.79 -1.97 1.64
N LYS A 124 -21.11 -1.85 1.90
CA LYS A 124 -22.13 -1.87 0.84
C LYS A 124 -22.20 -0.52 0.14
N GLU A 125 -22.23 0.54 0.92
CA GLU A 125 -22.35 1.90 0.40
C GLU A 125 -20.99 2.56 0.11
N LYS A 126 -19.89 1.96 0.58
CA LYS A 126 -18.52 2.47 0.45
C LYS A 126 -18.37 3.88 1.02
N VAL A 127 -18.94 4.10 2.20
CA VAL A 127 -18.88 5.38 2.92
C VAL A 127 -18.60 5.17 4.40
N LEU A 128 -18.06 6.22 5.02
CA LEU A 128 -17.87 6.30 6.46
C LEU A 128 -19.22 6.47 7.19
N GLU A 129 -19.40 5.72 8.26
CA GLU A 129 -20.58 5.76 9.13
C GLU A 129 -20.17 5.86 10.60
N ASP A 130 -21.12 6.27 11.46
CA ASP A 130 -20.87 6.26 12.91
C ASP A 130 -20.67 4.83 13.40
N SER A 131 -19.82 4.66 14.40
CA SER A 131 -19.63 3.38 15.07
C SER A 131 -20.93 2.86 15.69
N LEU A 132 -21.04 1.53 15.83
CA LEU A 132 -22.11 0.92 16.60
C LEU A 132 -21.90 1.16 18.11
N PRO A 133 -22.96 1.11 18.93
CA PRO A 133 -22.81 1.16 20.38
C PRO A 133 -21.80 0.12 20.86
N CYS A 134 -20.87 0.54 21.73
CA CYS A 134 -19.79 -0.28 22.30
C CYS A 134 -18.66 -0.69 21.34
N GLU A 135 -18.66 -0.24 20.09
CA GLU A 135 -17.57 -0.46 19.13
C GLU A 135 -16.71 0.80 19.01
N ILE A 136 -15.64 0.89 19.79
CA ILE A 136 -14.76 2.08 19.81
C ILE A 136 -13.79 2.06 18.63
N CYS A 137 -13.31 0.85 18.29
CA CYS A 137 -12.36 0.58 17.23
C CYS A 137 -12.78 -0.69 16.48
N CYS A 138 -12.55 -0.76 15.17
CA CYS A 138 -12.85 -1.95 14.36
C CYS A 138 -11.87 -2.11 13.19
N ASP A 139 -11.78 -3.32 12.63
CA ASP A 139 -10.96 -3.60 11.45
C ASP A 139 -11.35 -2.71 10.26
N PHE A 140 -10.36 -2.15 9.57
CA PHE A 140 -10.57 -1.40 8.33
C PHE A 140 -10.19 -2.23 7.09
N PRO A 141 -10.92 -2.12 5.97
CA PRO A 141 -10.62 -2.88 4.77
C PRO A 141 -9.28 -2.54 4.13
N GLU A 142 -8.84 -3.40 3.22
CA GLU A 142 -7.65 -3.14 2.40
C GLU A 142 -7.81 -1.86 1.57
N ILE A 143 -6.75 -1.08 1.47
CA ILE A 143 -6.71 0.19 0.73
C ILE A 143 -5.65 0.06 -0.35
N TYR A 144 -6.00 0.41 -1.59
CA TYR A 144 -5.05 0.57 -2.67
C TYR A 144 -4.53 2.01 -2.69
N PHE A 145 -3.22 2.15 -2.47
CA PHE A 145 -2.46 3.38 -2.52
C PHE A 145 -1.85 3.52 -3.91
N LEU A 146 -2.42 4.41 -4.72
CA LEU A 146 -1.96 4.69 -6.07
C LEU A 146 -1.16 6.00 -6.10
N PRO A 147 0.14 5.99 -6.44
CA PRO A 147 0.89 7.20 -6.67
C PRO A 147 0.29 8.04 -7.80
N THR A 148 0.04 9.32 -7.54
CA THR A 148 -0.51 10.27 -8.51
C THR A 148 0.18 11.63 -8.37
N LYS A 149 0.08 12.45 -9.42
CA LYS A 149 0.55 13.84 -9.35
C LYS A 149 -0.42 14.64 -8.47
N ILE A 150 0.11 15.52 -7.63
CA ILE A 150 -0.70 16.49 -6.90
C ILE A 150 -1.41 17.37 -7.92
N SER A 151 -2.73 17.22 -8.04
CA SER A 151 -3.56 18.07 -8.88
C SER A 151 -3.93 19.34 -8.11
N THR A 152 -3.51 20.50 -8.60
CA THR A 152 -3.94 21.82 -8.11
C THR A 152 -5.38 22.18 -8.49
N GLU A 153 -5.99 21.41 -9.39
CA GLU A 153 -7.37 21.57 -9.80
C GLU A 153 -8.29 21.09 -8.67
N ARG A 154 -8.74 22.03 -7.83
CA ARG A 154 -9.94 21.87 -7.02
C ARG A 154 -11.04 21.47 -8.00
N SER A 155 -11.57 20.25 -7.91
CA SER A 155 -12.59 19.74 -8.81
C SER A 155 -13.75 20.74 -8.88
N ASN A 156 -13.74 21.61 -9.90
CA ASN A 156 -14.83 22.51 -10.19
C ASN A 156 -15.99 21.62 -10.63
N ALA A 157 -16.98 21.53 -9.74
CA ALA A 157 -18.17 20.72 -9.88
C ALA A 157 -18.78 20.89 -11.28
N SER A 158 -18.58 19.88 -12.14
CA SER A 158 -19.29 19.76 -13.41
C SER A 158 -20.20 18.53 -13.32
N LYS A 159 -21.46 18.84 -12.97
CA LYS A 159 -22.70 18.11 -13.29
C LYS A 159 -22.64 16.58 -13.19
N GLN A 160 -22.94 16.00 -12.03
CA GLN A 160 -23.51 14.64 -11.96
C GLN A 160 -24.56 14.50 -10.84
N THR A 161 -25.58 13.72 -11.15
CA THR A 161 -26.85 13.47 -10.44
C THR A 161 -26.71 12.51 -9.24
N GLU A 162 -25.49 12.28 -8.75
CA GLU A 162 -25.25 11.47 -7.55
C GLU A 162 -25.41 12.34 -6.29
N PRO A 163 -25.86 11.80 -5.15
CA PRO A 163 -25.81 12.53 -3.90
C PRO A 163 -24.37 12.99 -3.67
N GLU A 164 -24.18 14.30 -3.54
CA GLU A 164 -22.86 14.91 -3.42
C GLU A 164 -22.20 14.40 -2.12
N LEU A 165 -21.37 13.36 -2.25
CA LEU A 165 -20.62 12.81 -1.13
C LEU A 165 -19.49 13.77 -0.78
N TYR A 166 -19.25 13.94 0.51
CA TYR A 166 -18.07 14.62 0.99
C TYR A 166 -16.88 13.67 1.00
N THR A 167 -15.69 14.25 0.99
CA THR A 167 -14.44 13.53 1.24
C THR A 167 -13.87 13.98 2.57
N PHE A 168 -13.62 13.02 3.47
CA PHE A 168 -12.95 13.25 4.73
C PHE A 168 -11.48 12.83 4.62
N GLU A 169 -10.57 13.75 4.96
CA GLU A 169 -9.15 13.45 5.11
C GLU A 169 -8.92 12.77 6.46
N CYS A 170 -8.87 11.45 6.46
CA CYS A 170 -8.70 10.64 7.65
C CYS A 170 -7.20 10.41 7.94
N PRO A 171 -6.67 10.89 9.08
CA PRO A 171 -5.27 10.67 9.41
C PRO A 171 -5.00 9.20 9.75
N VAL A 172 -3.81 8.72 9.40
CA VAL A 172 -3.30 7.39 9.73
C VAL A 172 -2.20 7.54 10.78
N TYR A 173 -2.37 6.89 11.92
CA TYR A 173 -1.42 6.88 13.02
C TYR A 173 -0.81 5.51 13.24
N GLN A 174 0.41 5.50 13.77
CA GLN A 174 1.10 4.28 14.15
C GLN A 174 0.50 3.71 15.45
N THR A 175 0.24 4.55 16.45
CA THR A 175 -0.33 4.12 17.73
C THR A 175 -1.60 4.89 18.08
N PRO A 176 -2.49 4.32 18.91
CA PRO A 176 -3.77 4.94 19.24
C PRO A 176 -3.66 6.21 20.10
N GLU A 177 -2.58 6.36 20.88
CA GLU A 177 -2.35 7.57 21.70
C GLU A 177 -2.16 8.81 20.83
N ARG A 178 -1.85 8.64 19.54
CA ARG A 178 -1.62 9.71 18.54
C ARG A 178 -0.57 10.70 19.02
N SER A 179 0.30 10.26 19.93
CA SER A 179 1.35 11.04 20.54
C SER A 179 2.68 10.59 19.96
N GLY A 180 3.49 11.55 19.52
CA GLY A 180 4.77 11.27 18.91
C GLY A 180 5.73 12.43 19.11
N ILE A 181 7.02 12.12 19.06
CA ILE A 181 8.10 13.10 19.00
C ILE A 181 8.43 13.36 17.54
N LEU A 182 8.88 14.58 17.22
CA LEU A 182 9.45 14.90 15.91
C LEU A 182 10.84 14.27 15.79
N THR A 183 11.05 13.50 14.72
CA THR A 183 12.36 12.94 14.38
C THR A 183 13.34 14.04 13.95
N ALA A 184 14.63 13.74 13.89
CA ALA A 184 15.65 14.68 13.41
C ALA A 184 15.40 15.18 11.96
N ALA A 185 14.62 14.42 11.17
CA ALA A 185 14.18 14.79 9.83
C ALA A 185 12.89 15.65 9.82
N GLY A 186 12.37 16.04 10.99
CA GLY A 186 11.13 16.81 11.14
C GLY A 186 9.84 16.01 10.95
N LEU A 187 9.93 14.69 10.76
CA LEU A 187 8.77 13.81 10.59
C LEU A 187 8.21 13.38 11.95
N SER A 188 6.88 13.30 12.06
CA SER A 188 6.22 12.74 13.23
C SER A 188 6.54 11.25 13.35
N SER A 189 6.88 10.79 14.55
CA SER A 189 7.05 9.36 14.83
C SER A 189 5.74 8.58 14.88
N ASN A 190 4.59 9.25 14.88
CA ASN A 190 3.28 8.60 15.00
C ASN A 190 2.36 8.88 13.81
N PHE A 191 2.31 10.11 13.30
CA PHE A 191 1.53 10.41 12.09
C PHE A 191 2.23 9.87 10.84
N LEU A 192 1.56 9.00 10.09
CA LEU A 192 2.11 8.33 8.92
C LEU A 192 1.71 9.01 7.61
N THR A 193 0.41 9.20 7.40
CA THR A 193 -0.17 9.78 6.17
C THR A 193 -1.66 10.10 6.39
N SER A 194 -2.34 10.63 5.36
CA SER A 194 -3.79 10.82 5.35
C SER A 194 -4.44 10.01 4.23
N VAL A 195 -5.57 9.36 4.53
CA VAL A 195 -6.40 8.63 3.57
C VAL A 195 -7.69 9.40 3.34
N TYR A 196 -8.06 9.59 2.07
CA TYR A 196 -9.29 10.29 1.69
C TYR A 196 -10.46 9.29 1.61
N LEU A 197 -11.44 9.44 2.50
CA LEU A 197 -12.60 8.55 2.63
C LEU A 197 -13.90 9.25 2.24
N SER A 198 -14.75 8.56 1.48
CA SER A 198 -16.08 9.06 1.12
C SER A 198 -17.04 9.04 2.31
N THR A 199 -17.88 10.05 2.43
CA THR A 199 -18.83 10.19 3.55
C THR A 199 -20.10 10.95 3.14
N LYS A 200 -21.23 10.59 3.77
CA LYS A 200 -22.50 11.32 3.65
C LYS A 200 -22.58 12.53 4.60
N LYS A 201 -21.76 12.56 5.65
CA LYS A 201 -21.66 13.65 6.63
C LYS A 201 -20.49 14.59 6.30
N PRO A 202 -20.57 15.89 6.66
CA PRO A 202 -19.49 16.84 6.43
C PRO A 202 -18.23 16.45 7.24
N PRO A 203 -17.02 16.81 6.76
CA PRO A 203 -15.76 16.49 7.45
C PRO A 203 -15.68 16.93 8.92
N SER A 204 -16.34 18.04 9.28
CA SER A 204 -16.40 18.57 10.65
C SER A 204 -16.99 17.58 11.67
N HIS A 205 -17.92 16.73 11.24
CA HIS A 205 -18.49 15.66 12.07
C HIS A 205 -17.40 14.67 12.49
N TRP A 206 -16.61 14.17 11.53
CA TRP A 206 -15.56 13.18 11.78
C TRP A 206 -14.36 13.75 12.54
N ILE A 207 -14.05 15.04 12.32
CA ILE A 207 -13.05 15.76 13.12
C ILE A 207 -13.50 15.81 14.60
N THR A 208 -14.78 16.10 14.84
CA THR A 208 -15.33 16.16 16.21
C THR A 208 -15.33 14.79 16.89
N MET A 209 -15.57 13.72 16.12
CA MET A 209 -15.46 12.33 16.59
C MET A 209 -14.02 11.82 16.68
N GLN A 210 -13.03 12.64 16.33
CA GLN A 210 -11.60 12.31 16.34
C GLN A 210 -11.26 11.06 15.52
N VAL A 211 -11.97 10.84 14.41
CA VAL A 211 -11.78 9.65 13.58
C VAL A 211 -10.36 9.55 13.06
N ALA A 212 -9.77 8.36 13.17
CA ALA A 212 -8.52 8.04 12.49
C ALA A 212 -8.39 6.56 12.16
N LEU A 213 -7.48 6.28 11.24
CA LEU A 213 -6.95 4.96 11.00
C LEU A 213 -5.73 4.71 11.89
N LEU A 214 -5.61 3.50 12.42
CA LEU A 214 -4.57 3.10 13.36
C LEU A 214 -3.87 1.84 12.86
N CYS A 215 -2.55 1.74 13.09
CA CYS A 215 -1.81 0.50 12.83
C CYS A 215 -1.90 -0.52 13.97
N GLU A 216 -2.30 -0.07 15.15
CA GLU A 216 -2.40 -0.88 16.37
C GLU A 216 -3.79 -0.66 16.98
N GLU A 217 -4.32 -1.71 17.61
CA GLU A 217 -5.56 -1.63 18.38
C GLU A 217 -5.22 -1.36 19.85
N ASN A 218 -5.98 -0.50 20.51
CA ASN A 218 -5.89 -0.33 21.96
C ASN A 218 -6.38 -1.61 22.66
N GLU A 219 -5.48 -2.48 23.14
CA GLU A 219 -5.85 -3.52 24.10
C GLU A 219 -6.14 -2.85 25.46
N LYS A 220 -7.42 -2.74 25.82
CA LYS A 220 -7.86 -2.38 27.17
C LYS A 220 -8.22 -3.61 27.99
#